data_AF-A0A2W5KGE9-F1
#
_entry.id   AF-A0A2W5KGE9-F1
#
_cell.length_a   1.000
_cell.length_b   1.000
_cell.length_c   1.000
_cell.angle_alpha   90.00
_cell.angle_beta   90.00
_cell.angle_gamma   90.00
#
_symmetry.space_group_name_H-M   'P 1'
#
loop_
_entity.id
_entity.type
_entity.pdbx_description
1 polymer ?
#
loop_
_entity_poly.entity_id
_entity_poly.type
_entity_poly.pdbx_seq_one_letter_code
_entity_poly.pdbx_strand_id
1 'polypeptide(L)'
;MIKVINISSRRQLPRRKRHLVVEWSSKGGTTFFSESGRYQLKVGKAKHAFWSIECFHLARRLEFDEIFYLGEPDFSTSTGEV
;
A
#
# COMPACT_ATOMS: atom_id res chain seq x y z
N MET A 1 5.21 10.62 -14.11
CA MET A 1 4.71 11.06 -12.78
C MET A 1 3.88 9.92 -12.21
N ILE A 2 4.16 9.44 -10.99
CA ILE A 2 3.40 8.31 -10.40
C ILE A 2 2.08 8.83 -9.86
N LYS A 3 0.97 8.20 -10.26
CA LYS A 3 -0.36 8.57 -9.77
C LYS A 3 -0.67 7.78 -8.50
N VAL A 4 -1.15 8.47 -7.47
CA VAL A 4 -1.60 7.87 -6.21
C VAL A 4 -3.12 7.81 -6.18
N ILE A 5 -3.69 6.65 -5.82
CA ILE A 5 -5.13 6.40 -5.88
C ILE A 5 -5.56 5.64 -4.62
N ASN A 6 -6.60 6.11 -3.94
CA ASN A 6 -7.24 5.38 -2.85
C ASN A 6 -8.38 4.52 -3.42
N ILE A 7 -8.45 3.25 -3.03
CA ILE A 7 -9.48 2.30 -3.45
C ILE A 7 -10.11 1.61 -2.25
N SER A 8 -11.40 1.34 -2.35
CA SER A 8 -12.14 0.59 -1.32
C SER A 8 -12.21 -0.92 -1.60
N SER A 9 -11.85 -1.34 -2.82
CA SER A 9 -11.92 -2.75 -3.22
C SER A 9 -10.91 -3.09 -4.30
N ARG A 10 -10.31 -4.29 -4.22
CA ARG A 10 -9.42 -4.85 -5.24
C ARG A 10 -10.07 -4.98 -6.63
N ARG A 11 -11.40 -4.97 -6.73
CA ARG A 11 -12.11 -4.97 -8.02
C ARG A 11 -11.83 -3.71 -8.87
N GLN A 12 -11.36 -2.64 -8.24
CA GLN A 12 -11.01 -1.39 -8.90
C GLN A 12 -9.59 -1.40 -9.51
N LEU A 13 -8.81 -2.47 -9.28
CA LEU A 13 -7.45 -2.58 -9.82
C LEU A 13 -7.45 -2.80 -11.34
N PRO A 14 -6.65 -2.04 -12.09
CA PRO A 14 -6.55 -2.20 -13.54
C PRO A 14 -5.84 -3.51 -13.91
N ARG A 15 -6.28 -4.14 -15.00
CA ARG A 15 -5.71 -5.42 -15.47
C ARG A 15 -4.43 -5.29 -16.30
N ARG A 16 -4.11 -4.11 -16.85
CA ARG A 16 -3.04 -3.91 -17.85
C ARG A 16 -1.92 -2.93 -17.47
N LYS A 17 -2.02 -2.25 -16.33
CA LYS A 17 -1.01 -1.27 -15.88
C LYS A 17 -0.11 -1.86 -14.81
N ARG A 18 1.16 -1.46 -14.78
CA ARG A 18 2.10 -1.85 -13.72
C ARG A 18 1.81 -1.00 -12.49
N HIS A 19 1.36 -1.63 -11.42
CA HIS A 19 0.92 -0.90 -10.24
C HIS A 19 1.40 -1.57 -8.95
N LEU A 20 1.64 -0.73 -7.94
CA LEU A 20 1.89 -1.15 -6.57
C LEU A 20 0.58 -1.06 -5.77
N VAL A 21 0.19 -2.15 -5.11
CA VAL A 21 -0.90 -2.11 -4.13
C VAL A 21 -0.31 -2.03 -2.73
N VAL A 22 -0.64 -0.99 -1.99
CA VAL A 22 -0.31 -0.88 -0.57
C VAL A 22 -1.59 -1.15 0.22
N GLU A 23 -1.65 -2.29 0.90
CA GLU A 23 -2.83 -2.75 1.63
C GLU A 23 -2.61 -2.65 3.13
N TRP A 24 -3.50 -1.97 3.83
CA TRP A 24 -3.50 -1.93 5.28
C TRP A 24 -4.06 -3.23 5.87
N SER A 25 -3.42 -3.75 6.92
CA SER A 25 -3.91 -4.88 7.69
C SER A 25 -3.63 -4.70 9.18
N SER A 26 -4.68 -4.72 10.00
CA SER A 26 -4.55 -4.70 11.48
C SER A 26 -3.92 -5.95 12.07
N LYS A 27 -3.81 -7.04 11.27
CA LYS A 27 -3.39 -8.37 11.72
C LYS A 27 -1.93 -8.70 11.45
N GLY A 28 -1.15 -7.85 10.77
CA GLY A 28 0.14 -8.25 10.18
C GLY A 28 1.31 -7.31 10.45
N GLY A 29 2.47 -7.68 9.88
CA GLY A 29 3.66 -6.85 9.66
C GLY A 29 3.81 -6.46 8.18
N THR A 30 4.96 -5.92 7.79
CA THR A 30 5.20 -5.51 6.39
C THR A 30 5.57 -6.71 5.52
N THR A 31 4.83 -6.97 4.45
CA THR A 31 5.15 -8.08 3.52
C THR A 31 5.05 -7.63 2.08
N PHE A 32 6.10 -7.89 1.31
CA PHE A 32 6.15 -7.64 -0.13
C PHE A 32 6.06 -8.96 -0.89
N PHE A 33 5.16 -9.05 -1.87
CA PHE A 33 5.08 -10.21 -2.75
C PHE A 33 4.85 -9.82 -4.20
N SER A 34 5.36 -10.67 -5.09
CA SER A 34 5.25 -10.57 -6.54
C SER A 34 4.66 -11.86 -7.08
N GLU A 35 3.36 -11.87 -7.38
CA GLU A 35 2.75 -12.91 -8.21
C GLU A 35 2.45 -12.31 -9.58
N SER A 36 3.04 -12.89 -10.64
CA SER A 36 2.72 -12.57 -12.03
C SER A 36 2.77 -11.06 -12.37
N GLY A 37 3.74 -10.33 -11.80
CA GLY A 37 3.92 -8.89 -12.04
C GLY A 37 2.97 -7.97 -11.26
N ARG A 38 2.19 -8.51 -10.31
CA ARG A 38 1.41 -7.71 -9.35
C ARG A 38 2.24 -7.55 -8.07
N TYR A 39 2.64 -6.32 -7.81
CA TYR A 39 3.43 -5.98 -6.64
C TYR A 39 2.51 -5.50 -5.52
N GLN A 40 2.54 -6.21 -4.40
CA GLN A 40 1.75 -5.86 -3.24
C GLN A 40 2.61 -5.70 -2.01
N LEU A 41 2.41 -4.58 -1.31
CA LEU A 41 2.93 -4.29 0.01
C LEU A 41 1.77 -4.36 1.01
N LYS A 42 1.77 -5.33 1.90
CA LYS A 42 0.88 -5.31 3.07
C LYS A 42 1.56 -4.51 4.17
N VAL A 43 0.89 -3.50 4.69
CA VAL A 43 1.35 -2.69 5.81
C VAL A 43 0.54 -3.06 7.04
N GLY A 44 1.28 -3.53 8.04
CA GLY A 44 0.80 -3.97 9.33
C GLY A 44 0.66 -2.83 10.34
N LYS A 45 0.71 -3.12 11.65
CA LYS A 45 0.59 -2.15 12.77
C LYS A 45 1.38 -0.83 12.64
N ALA A 46 2.45 -0.79 11.84
CA ALA A 46 3.18 0.43 11.50
C ALA A 46 2.39 1.36 10.54
N LYS A 47 1.37 2.06 11.08
CA LYS A 47 0.48 2.99 10.35
C LYS A 47 1.24 3.98 9.46
N HIS A 48 2.39 4.50 9.90
CA HIS A 48 3.21 5.44 9.13
C HIS A 48 3.82 4.85 7.85
N ALA A 49 4.06 3.54 7.81
CA ALA A 49 4.59 2.87 6.62
C ALA A 49 3.54 2.81 5.49
N PHE A 50 2.26 3.01 5.80
CA PHE A 50 1.18 2.96 4.81
C PHE A 50 1.23 4.16 3.89
N TRP A 51 1.63 5.35 4.35
CA TRP A 51 1.78 6.54 3.49
C TRP A 51 3.24 6.94 3.27
N SER A 52 4.18 6.02 3.50
CA SER A 52 5.60 6.39 3.50
C SER A 52 6.09 6.81 2.11
N ILE A 53 7.01 7.77 2.11
CA ILE A 53 7.73 8.18 0.90
C ILE A 53 8.51 7.01 0.29
N GLU A 54 8.84 5.99 1.08
CA GLU A 54 9.50 4.76 0.61
C GLU A 54 8.64 3.99 -0.39
N CYS A 55 7.31 3.97 -0.22
CA CYS A 55 6.39 3.39 -1.20
C CYS A 55 6.51 4.12 -2.56
N PHE A 56 6.65 5.45 -2.52
CA PHE A 56 6.83 6.26 -3.72
C PHE A 56 8.20 6.04 -4.36
N HIS A 57 9.29 5.97 -3.58
CA HIS A 57 10.63 5.67 -4.08
C HIS A 57 10.72 4.27 -4.69
N LEU A 58 10.13 3.27 -4.04
CA LEU A 58 10.04 1.91 -4.56
C LEU A 58 9.28 1.90 -5.89
N ALA A 59 8.15 2.60 -5.95
CA ALA A 59 7.35 2.66 -7.17
C ALA A 59 8.08 3.34 -8.33
N ARG A 60 8.90 4.37 -8.04
CA ARG A 60 9.78 4.97 -9.05
C ARG A 60 10.87 4.02 -9.50
N ARG A 61 11.54 3.34 -8.56
CA ARG A 61 12.64 2.42 -8.85
C ARG A 61 12.19 1.21 -9.67
N LEU A 62 10.97 0.74 -9.46
CA LEU A 62 10.39 -0.41 -10.15
C LEU A 62 9.46 -0.01 -11.31
N GLU A 63 9.47 1.27 -11.72
CA GLU A 63 8.74 1.78 -12.87
C GLU A 63 7.24 1.45 -12.85
N PHE A 64 6.59 1.65 -11.70
CA PHE A 64 5.13 1.60 -11.63
C PHE A 64 4.51 2.88 -12.16
N ASP A 65 3.37 2.72 -12.82
CA ASP A 65 2.55 3.83 -13.30
C ASP A 65 1.71 4.43 -12.15
N GLU A 66 1.22 3.57 -11.26
CA GLU A 66 0.20 3.89 -10.26
C GLU A 66 0.47 3.19 -8.91
N ILE A 67 0.14 3.88 -7.81
CA ILE A 67 0.10 3.31 -6.46
C ILE A 67 -1.36 3.30 -6.00
N PHE A 68 -1.84 2.14 -5.56
CA PHE A 68 -3.18 1.94 -5.02
C PHE A 68 -3.13 1.69 -3.52
N TYR A 69 -3.71 2.57 -2.73
CA TYR A 69 -3.92 2.36 -1.30
C TYR A 69 -5.25 1.64 -1.07
N LEU A 70 -5.19 0.50 -0.38
CA LEU A 70 -6.35 -0.33 -0.05
C LEU A 70 -6.48 -0.44 1.47
N GLY A 71 -7.66 -0.08 1.97
CA GLY A 71 -7.95 -0.03 3.39
C GLY A 71 -7.57 1.31 4.02
N GLU A 72 -7.98 1.48 5.27
CA GLU A 72 -7.79 2.71 6.03
C GLU A 72 -7.14 2.35 7.36
N PRO A 73 -5.90 2.79 7.63
CA PRO A 73 -5.32 2.69 8.95
C PRO A 73 -6.17 3.51 9.91
N ASP A 74 -6.70 2.86 10.95
CA ASP A 74 -7.47 3.57 11.96
C ASP A 74 -6.60 4.65 12.60
N PHE A 75 -7.02 5.91 12.52
CA PHE A 75 -6.35 7.06 13.13
C PHE A 75 -6.69 7.20 14.61
N SER A 76 -7.50 6.29 15.18
CA SER A 76 -7.59 6.17 16.62
C SER A 76 -6.17 6.00 17.16
N THR A 77 -5.70 7.10 17.73
CA THR A 77 -4.47 7.19 18.49
C THR A 77 -4.45 6.02 19.45
N SER A 78 -3.28 5.44 19.66
CA SER A 78 -2.99 4.64 20.84
C SER A 78 -3.34 5.47 22.08
N THR A 79 -4.61 5.47 22.49
CA THR A 79 -5.04 5.92 23.81
C THR A 79 -4.93 4.70 24.71
N GLY A 80 -3.80 4.63 25.43
CA GLY A 80 -3.42 3.56 26.35
C GLY A 80 -2.17 2.85 25.83
N GLU A 81 -1.00 2.90 26.46
CA GLU A 81 -0.69 3.12 27.87
C GLU A 81 0.63 3.92 27.98
N VAL A 82 0.65 4.89 28.90
CA VAL A 82 1.87 5.42 29.55
C VAL A 82 2.17 4.60 30.79
#